data_AF-A0A4U0W664-F1
#
_entry.id   AF-A0A4U0W664-F1
#
_cell.length_a   1.000
_cell.length_b   1.000
_cell.length_c   1.000
_cell.angle_alpha   90.00
_cell.angle_beta   90.00
_cell.angle_gamma   90.00
#
_symmetry.space_group_name_H-M   'P 1'
#
loop_
_entity.id
_entity.type
_entity.pdbx_description
1 polymer ?
#
loop_
_entity_poly.entity_id
_entity_poly.type
_entity_poly.pdbx_seq_one_letter_code
_entity_poly.pdbx_strand_id
1 'polypeptide(L)'
;DVIEQIRRHPDVELIERDQEVHTLGSADPAIEKNAPWGLARISHRGSLSFGNFNKYLYANDSGEGVDVYVIDTGTNVDHVDFEGRASWGKTIPQGDADEDGNGHGTHCSGTVAGKKYGVAKKAHVKAVKVLRSNGSGSMSDVVKGVEYAAESHLEQVSAAKKGKSKKFKGSAANMSLGGGKSAILDQAVNAAVDAGIHFAVAAGNDNADSCNYSPAAAGKAVTVGASTLADERAYFSNYGKCNDIFAPGLNIQSTWIGSKYAINTISGTSMASPHIAGLLAYLLSLQPSKDSSYAVADITPKKLKANLISIATVGALTDVPSSTANILAWNGGGEANFSSIVEKGSYQVTRDEAEEKTISIDFGKIEDEVTVRTDKLAKKINEMTGKIESEVAEELKAFFQGLRDE
;
A
#
# COMPACT_ATOMS: atom_id res chain seq x y z
N ASP A 1 -30.71 51.49 -13.51
CA ASP A 1 -32.15 51.63 -13.81
C ASP A 1 -32.96 50.35 -13.63
N VAL A 2 -32.68 49.24 -14.32
CA VAL A 2 -33.47 48.00 -14.18
C VAL A 2 -33.43 47.39 -12.77
N ILE A 3 -32.25 47.31 -12.13
CA ILE A 3 -32.11 46.78 -10.76
C ILE A 3 -32.91 47.60 -9.73
N GLU A 4 -32.98 48.92 -9.90
CA GLU A 4 -33.75 49.81 -9.02
C GLU A 4 -35.27 49.69 -9.22
N GLN A 5 -35.72 49.30 -10.41
CA GLN A 5 -37.13 48.97 -10.65
C GLN A 5 -37.50 47.64 -9.98
N ILE A 6 -36.63 46.62 -10.06
CA ILE A 6 -36.86 45.31 -9.43
C ILE A 6 -36.81 45.42 -7.89
N ARG A 7 -35.90 46.24 -7.32
CA ARG A 7 -35.83 46.51 -5.86
C ARG A 7 -37.12 47.08 -5.27
N ARG A 8 -37.93 47.76 -6.08
CA ARG A 8 -39.16 48.42 -5.62
C ARG A 8 -40.39 47.54 -5.80
N HIS A 9 -40.24 46.32 -6.32
CA HIS A 9 -41.35 45.39 -6.47
C HIS A 9 -41.72 44.77 -5.11
N PRO A 10 -43.00 44.80 -4.70
CA PRO A 10 -43.41 44.37 -3.35
C PRO A 10 -43.14 42.89 -3.04
N ASP A 11 -42.99 42.07 -4.09
CA ASP A 11 -42.69 40.63 -3.97
C ASP A 11 -41.18 40.30 -3.96
N VAL A 12 -40.29 41.31 -3.99
CA VAL A 12 -38.84 41.10 -4.02
C VAL A 12 -38.23 41.42 -2.66
N GLU A 13 -37.78 40.39 -1.96
CA GLU A 13 -37.20 40.50 -0.61
C GLU A 13 -35.72 40.93 -0.63
N LEU A 14 -34.94 40.44 -1.60
CA LEU A 14 -33.51 40.70 -1.73
C LEU A 14 -33.11 40.68 -3.20
N ILE A 15 -32.17 41.57 -3.55
CA ILE A 15 -31.42 41.46 -4.81
C ILE A 15 -29.94 41.48 -4.47
N GLU A 16 -29.28 40.37 -4.77
CA GLU A 16 -27.84 40.23 -4.66
C GLU A 16 -27.22 40.17 -6.05
N ARG A 17 -26.08 40.84 -6.20
CA ARG A 17 -25.30 40.78 -7.43
C ARG A 17 -24.57 39.45 -7.48
N ASP A 18 -24.65 38.76 -8.61
CA ASP A 18 -23.95 37.50 -8.82
C ASP A 18 -22.45 37.64 -8.53
N GLN A 19 -21.88 36.62 -7.90
CA GLN A 19 -20.48 36.57 -7.49
C GLN A 19 -19.85 35.30 -8.05
N GLU A 20 -18.65 35.44 -8.60
CA GLU A 20 -17.82 34.28 -8.86
C GLU A 20 -17.39 33.67 -7.52
N VAL A 21 -17.88 32.47 -7.25
CA VAL A 21 -17.47 31.66 -6.10
C VAL A 21 -16.30 30.78 -6.51
N HIS A 22 -15.20 30.86 -5.77
CA HIS A 22 -14.09 29.91 -5.87
C HIS A 22 -14.22 28.85 -4.78
N THR A 23 -13.78 27.63 -5.08
CA THR A 23 -13.71 26.55 -4.10
C THR A 23 -12.75 26.96 -2.96
N LEU A 24 -13.27 27.10 -1.74
CA LEU A 24 -12.44 27.20 -0.54
C LEU A 24 -11.75 25.84 -0.35
N GLY A 25 -10.42 25.81 -0.53
CA GLY A 25 -9.62 24.61 -0.75
C GLY A 25 -9.96 23.40 0.13
N SER A 26 -10.37 22.30 -0.51
CA SER A 26 -10.36 20.94 0.02
C SER A 26 -10.71 19.94 -1.10
N ALA A 27 -9.83 19.81 -2.09
CA ALA A 27 -9.97 18.79 -3.14
C ALA A 27 -8.62 18.37 -3.76
N ASP A 28 -7.56 19.16 -3.61
CA ASP A 28 -6.26 18.75 -4.13
C ASP A 28 -5.64 17.65 -3.27
N PRO A 29 -5.15 16.56 -3.88
CA PRO A 29 -4.47 15.48 -3.16
C PRO A 29 -3.26 16.05 -2.43
N ALA A 30 -3.11 15.70 -1.15
CA ALA A 30 -1.90 16.02 -0.42
C ALA A 30 -0.75 15.20 -1.01
N ILE A 31 0.42 15.83 -1.13
CA ILE A 31 1.61 15.19 -1.68
C ILE A 31 2.69 15.12 -0.61
N GLU A 32 3.03 13.91 -0.19
CA GLU A 32 4.23 13.70 0.59
C GLU A 32 5.43 13.49 -0.34
N LYS A 33 6.42 14.38 -0.23
CA LYS A 33 7.70 14.26 -0.92
C LYS A 33 8.66 13.36 -0.14
N ASN A 34 9.57 12.71 -0.85
CA ASN A 34 10.53 11.75 -0.29
C ASN A 34 9.82 10.60 0.45
N ALA A 35 8.66 10.18 -0.05
CA ALA A 35 7.97 9.00 0.47
C ALA A 35 8.68 7.71 0.01
N PRO A 36 8.62 6.62 0.79
CA PRO A 36 9.04 5.31 0.30
C PRO A 36 8.30 4.93 -0.97
N TRP A 37 8.99 4.18 -1.84
CA TRP A 37 8.44 3.81 -3.15
C TRP A 37 7.13 3.04 -3.07
N GLY A 38 6.94 2.23 -2.01
CA GLY A 38 5.70 1.46 -1.81
C GLY A 38 4.48 2.37 -1.67
N LEU A 39 4.60 3.45 -0.90
CA LEU A 39 3.54 4.47 -0.80
C LEU A 39 3.33 5.16 -2.15
N ALA A 40 4.41 5.57 -2.82
CA ALA A 40 4.30 6.18 -4.13
C ALA A 40 3.56 5.26 -5.12
N ARG A 41 3.89 3.97 -5.14
CA ARG A 41 3.34 3.01 -6.09
C ARG A 41 1.85 2.79 -5.92
N ILE A 42 1.36 2.66 -4.68
CA ILE A 42 -0.08 2.49 -4.44
C ILE A 42 -0.88 3.78 -4.69
N SER A 43 -0.23 4.94 -4.86
CA SER A 43 -0.92 6.20 -5.17
C SER A 43 -1.02 6.51 -6.66
N HIS A 44 -0.30 5.77 -7.50
CA HIS A 44 -0.29 5.94 -8.95
C HIS A 44 -0.81 4.67 -9.64
N ARG A 45 -1.48 4.83 -10.79
CA ARG A 45 -1.94 3.69 -11.59
C ARG A 45 -0.84 3.19 -12.53
N GLY A 46 -0.24 4.11 -13.29
CA GLY A 46 0.93 3.82 -14.12
C GLY A 46 2.16 3.50 -13.28
N SER A 47 3.12 2.81 -13.91
CA SER A 47 4.41 2.48 -13.31
C SER A 47 5.15 3.74 -12.84
N LEU A 48 5.98 3.56 -11.82
CA LEU A 48 6.76 4.66 -11.28
C LEU A 48 7.88 5.06 -12.26
N SER A 49 8.15 6.36 -12.32
CA SER A 49 9.23 6.98 -13.06
C SER A 49 10.07 7.83 -12.11
N PHE A 50 11.21 8.33 -12.60
CA PHE A 50 12.04 9.29 -11.86
C PHE A 50 11.27 10.52 -11.34
N GLY A 51 10.16 10.90 -11.98
CA GLY A 51 9.35 12.04 -11.59
C GLY A 51 8.41 11.80 -10.41
N ASN A 52 8.07 10.55 -10.08
CA ASN A 52 7.01 10.23 -9.09
C ASN A 52 7.37 9.10 -8.10
N PHE A 53 8.50 8.41 -8.26
CA PHE A 53 8.88 7.27 -7.41
C PHE A 53 8.97 7.55 -5.89
N ASN A 54 9.04 8.83 -5.51
CA ASN A 54 9.14 9.29 -4.13
C ASN A 54 8.02 10.26 -3.72
N LYS A 55 6.89 10.25 -4.46
CA LYS A 55 5.73 11.10 -4.20
C LYS A 55 4.53 10.23 -3.83
N TYR A 56 4.03 10.40 -2.61
CA TYR A 56 2.79 9.75 -2.18
C TYR A 56 1.63 10.74 -2.27
N LEU A 57 0.64 10.44 -3.11
CA LEU A 57 -0.60 11.20 -3.21
C LEU A 57 -1.63 10.61 -2.23
N TYR A 58 -2.14 11.40 -1.29
CA TYR A 58 -3.03 10.90 -0.25
C TYR A 58 -4.05 11.96 0.20
N ALA A 59 -5.16 11.50 0.76
CA ALA A 59 -6.17 12.33 1.38
C ALA A 59 -5.75 12.72 2.79
N ASN A 60 -5.87 14.01 3.13
CA ASN A 60 -5.40 14.55 4.42
C ASN A 60 -6.08 13.93 5.65
N ASP A 61 -7.28 13.38 5.50
CA ASP A 61 -8.09 12.70 6.51
C ASP A 61 -7.94 11.17 6.50
N SER A 62 -7.01 10.64 5.70
CA SER A 62 -6.75 9.19 5.60
C SER A 62 -6.42 8.52 6.94
N GLY A 63 -7.25 7.54 7.32
CA GLY A 63 -7.17 6.78 8.56
C GLY A 63 -7.87 7.41 9.78
N GLU A 64 -8.39 8.63 9.68
CA GLU A 64 -9.00 9.29 10.84
C GLU A 64 -10.18 8.49 11.40
N GLY A 65 -10.15 8.23 12.71
CA GLY A 65 -11.23 7.52 13.40
C GLY A 65 -11.22 5.99 13.22
N VAL A 66 -10.17 5.43 12.62
CA VAL A 66 -10.05 3.98 12.39
C VAL A 66 -8.98 3.38 13.31
N ASP A 67 -9.35 2.31 14.00
CA ASP A 67 -8.42 1.46 14.76
C ASP A 67 -7.89 0.34 13.84
N VAL A 68 -6.58 0.13 13.81
CA VAL A 68 -5.94 -0.97 13.08
C VAL A 68 -5.22 -1.89 14.04
N TYR A 69 -5.71 -3.13 14.16
CA TYR A 69 -5.10 -4.17 14.97
C TYR A 69 -3.94 -4.80 14.19
N VAL A 70 -2.72 -4.66 14.70
CA VAL A 70 -1.53 -5.30 14.13
C VAL A 70 -1.23 -6.54 14.96
N ILE A 71 -1.64 -7.71 14.44
CA ILE A 71 -1.54 -9.01 15.10
C ILE A 71 -0.19 -9.64 14.70
N ASP A 72 0.84 -9.41 15.51
CA ASP A 72 2.24 -9.63 15.11
C ASP A 72 3.19 -9.84 16.32
N THR A 73 4.45 -9.42 16.25
CA THR A 73 5.46 -9.50 17.32
C THR A 73 5.34 -8.41 18.38
N GLY A 74 4.43 -7.45 18.20
CA GLY A 74 4.28 -6.26 19.03
C GLY A 74 4.44 -4.97 18.21
N THR A 75 4.57 -3.83 18.88
CA THR A 75 4.97 -2.56 18.22
C THR A 75 5.76 -1.71 19.20
N ASN A 76 6.82 -1.06 18.73
CA ASN A 76 7.46 0.05 19.43
C ASN A 76 6.53 1.27 19.41
N VAL A 77 5.56 1.30 20.34
CA VAL A 77 4.52 2.33 20.39
C VAL A 77 5.06 3.75 20.62
N ASP A 78 6.28 3.86 21.16
CA ASP A 78 6.98 5.12 21.40
C ASP A 78 7.75 5.65 20.18
N HIS A 79 7.72 4.92 19.05
CA HIS A 79 8.36 5.38 17.82
C HIS A 79 7.72 6.69 17.35
N VAL A 80 8.55 7.71 17.07
CA VAL A 80 8.07 9.08 16.83
C VAL A 80 7.17 9.20 15.62
N ASP A 81 7.33 8.29 14.65
CA ASP A 81 6.51 8.26 13.44
C ASP A 81 5.03 7.95 13.71
N PHE A 82 4.69 7.37 14.87
CA PHE A 82 3.29 7.17 15.26
C PHE A 82 2.65 8.42 15.87
N GLU A 83 3.43 9.41 16.33
CA GLU A 83 2.91 10.63 16.96
C GLU A 83 1.88 10.35 18.09
N GLY A 84 2.11 9.28 18.86
CA GLY A 84 1.21 8.83 19.93
C GLY A 84 -0.06 8.10 19.47
N ARG A 85 -0.19 7.78 18.18
CA ARG A 85 -1.33 7.03 17.62
C ARG A 85 -1.18 5.51 17.74
N ALA A 86 -0.02 5.01 18.16
CA ALA A 86 0.18 3.60 18.48
C ALA A 86 -0.01 3.35 19.97
N SER A 87 -0.65 2.23 20.31
CA SER A 87 -0.90 1.82 21.70
C SER A 87 -0.94 0.30 21.82
N TRP A 88 -0.62 -0.21 23.01
CA TRP A 88 -0.76 -1.63 23.30
C TRP A 88 -2.23 -2.04 23.44
N GLY A 89 -2.57 -3.15 22.80
CA GLY A 89 -3.84 -3.84 23.01
C GLY A 89 -3.66 -5.03 23.95
N LYS A 90 -2.95 -6.07 23.48
CA LYS A 90 -2.74 -7.29 24.26
C LYS A 90 -1.46 -8.02 23.88
N THR A 91 -0.74 -8.51 24.89
CA THR A 91 0.27 -9.56 24.74
C THR A 91 -0.33 -10.91 25.10
N ILE A 92 -0.35 -11.83 24.13
CA ILE A 92 -0.96 -13.16 24.27
C ILE A 92 0.05 -14.19 24.80
N PRO A 93 1.29 -14.29 24.29
CA PRO A 93 2.26 -15.26 24.82
C PRO A 93 2.50 -15.04 26.31
N GLN A 94 2.25 -16.07 27.12
CA GLN A 94 2.42 -15.98 28.56
C GLN A 94 3.90 -15.71 28.91
N GLY A 95 4.12 -14.74 29.80
CA GLY A 95 5.44 -14.35 30.30
C GLY A 95 6.19 -13.35 29.42
N ASP A 96 5.65 -12.98 28.26
CA ASP A 96 6.22 -11.89 27.45
C ASP A 96 5.76 -10.53 27.97
N ALA A 97 6.61 -9.52 27.79
CA ALA A 97 6.29 -8.13 28.08
C ALA A 97 5.59 -7.46 26.88
N ASP A 98 4.96 -6.31 27.14
CA ASP A 98 4.43 -5.40 26.14
C ASP A 98 5.58 -4.67 25.43
N GLU A 99 6.37 -5.43 24.67
CA GLU A 99 7.46 -4.95 23.82
C GLU A 99 7.51 -5.70 22.48
N ASP A 100 7.99 -5.01 21.44
CA ASP A 100 8.39 -5.67 20.20
C ASP A 100 9.87 -6.04 20.27
N GLY A 101 10.14 -7.28 20.68
CA GLY A 101 11.51 -7.81 20.73
C GLY A 101 12.04 -8.32 19.38
N ASN A 102 11.27 -8.20 18.29
CA ASN A 102 11.69 -8.68 16.96
C ASN A 102 11.87 -7.53 15.95
N GLY A 103 10.93 -6.59 15.92
CA GLY A 103 10.89 -5.45 15.00
C GLY A 103 9.91 -5.60 13.85
N HIS A 104 9.53 -6.82 13.50
CA HIS A 104 8.62 -7.11 12.40
C HIS A 104 7.25 -6.43 12.55
N GLY A 105 6.64 -6.53 13.74
CA GLY A 105 5.36 -5.88 14.04
C GLY A 105 5.47 -4.35 14.02
N THR A 106 6.57 -3.77 14.51
CA THR A 106 6.83 -2.33 14.39
C THR A 106 6.91 -1.89 12.93
N HIS A 107 7.58 -2.66 12.06
CA HIS A 107 7.68 -2.36 10.63
C HIS A 107 6.32 -2.39 9.93
N CYS A 108 5.51 -3.41 10.23
CA CYS A 108 4.15 -3.51 9.73
C CYS A 108 3.29 -2.32 10.19
N SER A 109 3.31 -2.01 11.48
CA SER A 109 2.60 -0.87 12.07
C SER A 109 2.99 0.46 11.41
N GLY A 110 4.28 0.69 11.14
CA GLY A 110 4.76 1.87 10.44
C GLY A 110 4.20 1.96 9.02
N THR A 111 4.13 0.85 8.29
CA THR A 111 3.58 0.81 6.93
C THR A 111 2.06 1.05 6.93
N VAL A 112 1.36 0.61 7.97
CA VAL A 112 -0.09 0.88 8.13
C VAL A 112 -0.34 2.37 8.38
N ALA A 113 0.27 2.95 9.43
CA ALA A 113 -0.17 4.22 10.00
C ALA A 113 0.95 5.18 10.40
N GLY A 114 2.21 4.91 10.06
CA GLY A 114 3.31 5.86 10.27
C GLY A 114 3.06 7.21 9.60
N LYS A 115 3.51 8.30 10.22
CA LYS A 115 3.44 9.65 9.64
C LYS A 115 4.20 9.71 8.32
N LYS A 116 5.43 9.21 8.28
CA LYS A 116 6.30 9.18 7.10
C LYS A 116 6.08 7.90 6.29
N TYR A 117 6.02 6.75 6.96
CA TYR A 117 6.06 5.44 6.30
C TYR A 117 4.68 4.83 6.06
N GLY A 118 3.62 5.44 6.61
CA GLY A 118 2.29 4.86 6.60
C GLY A 118 1.39 5.27 5.45
N VAL A 119 0.51 4.34 5.07
CA VAL A 119 -0.58 4.55 4.11
C VAL A 119 -1.69 5.42 4.71
N ALA A 120 -2.19 5.06 5.90
CA ALA A 120 -3.29 5.73 6.60
C ALA A 120 -2.77 6.58 7.76
N LYS A 121 -2.31 7.79 7.43
CA LYS A 121 -1.46 8.62 8.31
C LYS A 121 -2.16 9.14 9.58
N LYS A 122 -3.47 8.96 9.72
CA LYS A 122 -4.23 9.32 10.94
C LYS A 122 -4.85 8.12 11.66
N ALA A 123 -4.62 6.89 11.18
CA ALA A 123 -5.12 5.69 11.84
C ALA A 123 -4.45 5.47 13.21
N HIS A 124 -5.16 4.77 14.10
CA HIS A 124 -4.67 4.37 15.40
C HIS A 124 -4.20 2.92 15.35
N VAL A 125 -2.96 2.65 15.74
CA VAL A 125 -2.43 1.28 15.79
C VAL A 125 -2.70 0.68 17.16
N LYS A 126 -3.25 -0.54 17.16
CA LYS A 126 -3.42 -1.39 18.35
C LYS A 126 -2.49 -2.60 18.21
N ALA A 127 -1.44 -2.63 19.01
CA ALA A 127 -0.48 -3.73 18.99
C ALA A 127 -1.07 -4.97 19.68
N VAL A 128 -1.17 -6.07 18.94
CA VAL A 128 -1.63 -7.38 19.45
C VAL A 128 -0.49 -8.37 19.25
N LYS A 129 0.27 -8.64 20.31
CA LYS A 129 1.43 -9.52 20.25
C LYS A 129 1.00 -10.98 20.37
N VAL A 130 1.24 -11.74 19.30
CA VAL A 130 1.00 -13.19 19.20
C VAL A 130 2.27 -13.96 18.85
N LEU A 131 3.30 -13.26 18.36
CA LEU A 131 4.63 -13.80 18.09
C LEU A 131 5.62 -13.29 19.16
N ARG A 132 6.49 -14.17 19.64
CA ARG A 132 7.55 -13.85 20.60
C ARG A 132 8.69 -13.09 19.93
N SER A 133 9.70 -12.67 20.70
CA SER A 133 10.85 -11.89 20.19
C SER A 133 11.67 -12.60 19.11
N ASN A 134 11.60 -13.93 19.04
CA ASN A 134 12.20 -14.72 17.96
C ASN A 134 11.32 -14.78 16.68
N GLY A 135 10.21 -14.06 16.61
CA GLY A 135 9.29 -14.07 15.46
C GLY A 135 8.39 -15.30 15.38
N SER A 136 8.38 -16.16 16.40
CA SER A 136 7.59 -17.39 16.41
C SER A 136 6.46 -17.33 17.44
N GLY A 137 5.34 -17.98 17.15
CA GLY A 137 4.21 -18.10 18.07
C GLY A 137 3.39 -19.35 17.79
N SER A 138 2.59 -19.78 18.76
CA SER A 138 1.71 -20.92 18.58
C SER A 138 0.45 -20.52 17.80
N MET A 139 -0.13 -21.45 17.02
CA MET A 139 -1.41 -21.18 16.35
C MET A 139 -2.52 -20.80 17.33
N SER A 140 -2.50 -21.36 18.56
CA SER A 140 -3.44 -20.99 19.61
C SER A 140 -3.28 -19.53 20.07
N ASP A 141 -2.06 -19.00 20.12
CA ASP A 141 -1.83 -17.60 20.49
C ASP A 141 -2.30 -16.66 19.37
N VAL A 142 -2.06 -17.06 18.11
CA VAL A 142 -2.56 -16.32 16.94
C VAL A 142 -4.09 -16.26 16.96
N VAL A 143 -4.78 -17.38 17.17
CA VAL A 143 -6.25 -17.43 17.25
C VAL A 143 -6.78 -16.56 18.39
N LYS A 144 -6.16 -16.61 19.58
CA LYS A 144 -6.52 -15.72 20.70
C LYS A 144 -6.29 -14.24 20.40
N GLY A 145 -5.27 -13.90 19.60
CA GLY A 145 -5.06 -12.53 19.15
C GLY A 145 -6.15 -12.05 18.19
N VAL A 146 -6.62 -12.92 17.30
CA VAL A 146 -7.78 -12.64 16.42
C VAL A 146 -9.06 -12.45 17.24
N GLU A 147 -9.29 -13.33 18.22
CA GLU A 147 -10.41 -13.22 19.15
C GLU A 147 -10.39 -11.89 19.92
N TYR A 148 -9.24 -11.53 20.51
CA TYR A 148 -9.08 -10.24 21.20
C TYR A 148 -9.37 -9.04 20.28
N ALA A 149 -8.88 -9.05 19.03
CA ALA A 149 -9.16 -7.99 18.08
C ALA A 149 -10.67 -7.87 17.79
N ALA A 150 -11.36 -9.00 17.61
CA ALA A 150 -12.81 -9.06 17.43
C ALA A 150 -13.57 -8.49 18.62
N GLU A 151 -13.23 -8.92 19.84
CA GLU A 151 -13.86 -8.43 21.08
C GLU A 151 -13.64 -6.93 21.27
N SER A 152 -12.38 -6.48 21.12
CA SER A 152 -12.02 -5.05 21.24
C SER A 152 -12.79 -4.20 20.21
N HIS A 153 -12.93 -4.67 18.97
CA HIS A 153 -13.72 -3.99 17.95
C HIS A 153 -15.20 -3.86 18.36
N LEU A 154 -15.81 -4.95 18.85
CA LEU A 154 -17.21 -4.95 19.26
C LEU A 154 -17.46 -4.02 20.45
N GLU A 155 -16.51 -3.91 21.37
CA GLU A 155 -16.53 -2.93 22.44
C GLU A 155 -16.51 -1.49 21.90
N GLN A 156 -15.63 -1.19 20.94
CA GLN A 156 -15.54 0.12 20.30
C GLN A 156 -16.83 0.46 19.52
N VAL A 157 -17.41 -0.49 18.80
CA VAL A 157 -18.71 -0.35 18.13
C VAL A 157 -19.81 -0.05 19.16
N SER A 158 -19.84 -0.76 20.28
CA SER A 158 -20.81 -0.55 21.37
C SER A 158 -20.65 0.83 22.01
N ALA A 159 -19.41 1.28 22.24
CA ALA A 159 -19.11 2.60 22.77
C ALA A 159 -19.50 3.72 21.79
N ALA A 160 -19.23 3.55 20.49
CA ALA A 160 -19.64 4.48 19.44
C ALA A 160 -21.16 4.62 19.36
N LYS A 161 -21.91 3.51 19.38
CA LYS A 161 -23.40 3.51 19.40
C LYS A 161 -23.98 4.22 20.63
N LYS A 162 -23.27 4.20 21.76
CA LYS A 162 -23.63 4.92 22.99
C LYS A 162 -23.17 6.39 23.00
N GLY A 163 -22.62 6.90 21.89
CA GLY A 163 -22.11 8.26 21.76
C GLY A 163 -20.80 8.53 22.50
N LYS A 164 -20.12 7.50 23.03
CA LYS A 164 -18.86 7.62 23.78
C LYS A 164 -17.63 7.72 22.87
N SER A 165 -17.74 7.27 21.61
CA SER A 165 -16.69 7.36 20.61
C SER A 165 -17.23 7.92 19.29
N LYS A 166 -17.54 9.23 19.27
CA LYS A 166 -18.18 9.90 18.13
C LYS A 166 -17.34 9.91 16.84
N LYS A 167 -16.03 9.68 16.96
CA LYS A 167 -15.10 9.67 15.83
C LYS A 167 -14.80 8.27 15.28
N PHE A 168 -15.28 7.20 15.93
CA PHE A 168 -14.99 5.84 15.49
C PHE A 168 -15.72 5.52 14.18
N LYS A 169 -14.95 5.21 13.14
CA LYS A 169 -15.44 4.86 11.80
C LYS A 169 -15.37 3.36 11.51
N GLY A 170 -14.61 2.61 12.29
CA GLY A 170 -14.54 1.15 12.24
C GLY A 170 -13.13 0.64 12.51
N SER A 171 -12.86 -0.62 12.15
CA SER A 171 -11.57 -1.25 12.41
C SER A 171 -11.06 -2.08 11.24
N ALA A 172 -9.75 -2.05 11.04
CA ALA A 172 -9.03 -2.98 10.19
C ALA A 172 -8.08 -3.85 11.02
N ALA A 173 -7.57 -4.92 10.42
CA ALA A 173 -6.55 -5.76 11.03
C ALA A 173 -5.51 -6.19 9.99
N ASN A 174 -4.26 -6.28 10.43
CA ASN A 174 -3.15 -6.81 9.66
C ASN A 174 -2.64 -8.09 10.32
N MET A 175 -2.54 -9.17 9.54
CA MET A 175 -1.83 -10.39 9.94
C MET A 175 -0.72 -10.68 8.93
N SER A 176 0.46 -10.12 9.21
CA SER A 176 1.68 -10.31 8.42
C SER A 176 2.44 -11.58 8.84
N LEU A 177 1.69 -12.64 9.12
CA LEU A 177 2.19 -13.90 9.61
C LEU A 177 1.52 -15.04 8.86
N GLY A 178 2.12 -16.21 8.91
CA GLY A 178 1.56 -17.39 8.30
C GLY A 178 2.31 -18.63 8.73
N GLY A 179 1.78 -19.76 8.29
CA GLY A 179 2.38 -21.06 8.47
C GLY A 179 1.62 -22.09 7.65
N GLY A 180 1.78 -23.37 8.03
CA GLY A 180 0.99 -24.44 7.44
C GLY A 180 -0.52 -24.20 7.57
N LYS A 181 -1.29 -24.79 6.65
CA LYS A 181 -2.75 -24.69 6.63
C LYS A 181 -3.39 -25.03 7.97
N SER A 182 -4.30 -24.18 8.42
CA SER A 182 -5.04 -24.32 9.66
C SER A 182 -6.49 -23.85 9.46
N ALA A 183 -7.41 -24.80 9.36
CA ALA A 183 -8.84 -24.50 9.21
C ALA A 183 -9.39 -23.68 10.39
N ILE A 184 -8.86 -23.87 11.60
CA ILE A 184 -9.27 -23.13 12.79
C ILE A 184 -8.89 -21.65 12.66
N LEU A 185 -7.67 -21.37 12.20
CA LEU A 185 -7.23 -19.99 11.99
C LEU A 185 -8.04 -19.31 10.89
N ASP A 186 -8.28 -20.01 9.77
CA ASP A 186 -9.10 -19.46 8.68
C ASP A 186 -10.53 -19.15 9.15
N GLN A 187 -11.13 -20.03 9.96
CA GLN A 187 -12.46 -19.83 10.54
C GLN A 187 -12.47 -18.64 11.52
N ALA A 188 -11.46 -18.53 12.39
CA ALA A 188 -11.35 -17.42 13.34
C ALA A 188 -11.25 -16.07 12.61
N VAL A 189 -10.42 -15.98 11.57
CA VAL A 189 -10.29 -14.77 10.74
C VAL A 189 -11.60 -14.47 10.02
N ASN A 190 -12.24 -15.47 9.39
CA ASN A 190 -13.52 -15.27 8.73
C ASN A 190 -14.61 -14.80 9.69
N ALA A 191 -14.65 -15.33 10.93
CA ALA A 191 -15.60 -14.90 11.96
C ALA A 191 -15.35 -13.46 12.43
N ALA A 192 -14.08 -13.07 12.60
CA ALA A 192 -13.73 -11.69 12.92
C ALA A 192 -14.12 -10.70 11.79
N VAL A 193 -14.00 -11.15 10.53
CA VAL A 193 -14.50 -10.38 9.38
C VAL A 193 -16.04 -10.29 9.41
N ASP A 194 -16.75 -11.36 9.73
CA ASP A 194 -18.21 -11.33 9.89
C ASP A 194 -18.67 -10.41 11.03
N ALA A 195 -17.85 -10.28 12.09
CA ALA A 195 -18.09 -9.36 13.20
C ALA A 195 -17.89 -7.88 12.81
N GLY A 196 -17.30 -7.59 11.65
CA GLY A 196 -17.18 -6.24 11.08
C GLY A 196 -15.75 -5.73 10.86
N ILE A 197 -14.72 -6.49 11.23
CA ILE A 197 -13.32 -6.06 11.04
C ILE A 197 -12.87 -6.31 9.60
N HIS A 198 -12.15 -5.35 9.02
CA HIS A 198 -11.54 -5.50 7.70
C HIS A 198 -10.13 -6.11 7.80
N PHE A 199 -9.96 -7.38 7.42
CA PHE A 199 -8.67 -8.07 7.51
C PHE A 199 -7.85 -7.98 6.21
N ALA A 200 -6.56 -7.67 6.35
CA ALA A 200 -5.53 -7.96 5.36
C ALA A 200 -4.58 -9.02 5.91
N VAL A 201 -4.24 -10.01 5.08
CA VAL A 201 -3.38 -11.13 5.44
C VAL A 201 -2.29 -11.37 4.39
N ALA A 202 -1.11 -11.77 4.83
CA ALA A 202 -0.01 -12.09 3.92
C ALA A 202 -0.29 -13.38 3.13
N ALA A 203 0.02 -13.38 1.83
CA ALA A 203 -0.14 -14.56 0.96
C ALA A 203 0.87 -15.70 1.25
N GLY A 204 2.01 -15.38 1.88
CA GLY A 204 3.13 -16.29 2.15
C GLY A 204 4.32 -16.10 1.18
N ASN A 205 5.48 -16.64 1.55
CA ASN A 205 6.78 -16.30 0.93
C ASN A 205 7.52 -17.52 0.36
N ASP A 206 6.79 -18.53 -0.10
CA ASP A 206 7.34 -19.83 -0.50
C ASP A 206 7.26 -20.06 -2.02
N ASN A 207 6.87 -19.03 -2.80
CA ASN A 207 6.59 -19.15 -4.23
C ASN A 207 5.63 -20.31 -4.56
N ALA A 208 4.57 -20.45 -3.76
CA ALA A 208 3.62 -21.55 -3.79
C ALA A 208 2.15 -21.07 -3.83
N ASP A 209 1.21 -22.01 -3.93
CA ASP A 209 -0.23 -21.72 -3.89
C ASP A 209 -0.65 -21.24 -2.48
N SER A 210 -1.10 -19.99 -2.37
CA SER A 210 -1.59 -19.34 -1.14
C SER A 210 -2.71 -20.13 -0.46
N CYS A 211 -3.49 -20.93 -1.19
CA CYS A 211 -4.56 -21.74 -0.60
C CYS A 211 -4.07 -22.88 0.32
N ASN A 212 -2.76 -23.14 0.34
CA ASN A 212 -2.12 -24.11 1.22
C ASN A 212 -1.60 -23.49 2.53
N TYR A 213 -1.81 -22.20 2.75
CA TYR A 213 -1.32 -21.45 3.90
C TYR A 213 -2.48 -20.79 4.64
N SER A 214 -2.32 -20.62 5.95
CA SER A 214 -3.27 -19.90 6.79
C SER A 214 -2.56 -18.75 7.50
N PRO A 215 -3.19 -17.56 7.58
CA PRO A 215 -4.59 -17.26 7.21
C PRO A 215 -4.82 -16.92 5.73
N ALA A 216 -3.85 -17.11 4.83
CA ALA A 216 -3.98 -16.79 3.40
C ALA A 216 -5.19 -17.46 2.70
N ALA A 217 -5.64 -18.62 3.17
CA ALA A 217 -6.82 -19.33 2.68
C ALA A 217 -8.17 -18.82 3.26
N ALA A 218 -8.16 -17.85 4.18
CA ALA A 218 -9.37 -17.27 4.76
C ALA A 218 -10.11 -16.38 3.75
N GLY A 219 -11.07 -16.95 3.02
CA GLY A 219 -11.68 -16.28 1.87
C GLY A 219 -12.42 -14.94 2.11
N LYS A 220 -12.74 -14.58 3.36
CA LYS A 220 -13.35 -13.28 3.68
C LYS A 220 -12.32 -12.17 3.93
N ALA A 221 -11.09 -12.51 4.30
CA ALA A 221 -9.99 -11.54 4.41
C ALA A 221 -9.50 -11.12 3.01
N VAL A 222 -8.71 -10.05 2.94
CA VAL A 222 -7.97 -9.67 1.73
C VAL A 222 -6.58 -10.30 1.80
N THR A 223 -6.31 -11.30 0.97
CA THR A 223 -5.01 -11.96 0.91
C THR A 223 -4.09 -11.24 -0.07
N VAL A 224 -2.89 -10.92 0.40
CA VAL A 224 -2.00 -9.93 -0.26
C VAL A 224 -0.67 -10.54 -0.67
N GLY A 225 -0.44 -10.57 -1.98
CA GLY A 225 0.83 -10.91 -2.60
C GLY A 225 1.79 -9.71 -2.66
N ALA A 226 3.08 -9.99 -2.86
CA ALA A 226 4.13 -8.97 -2.90
C ALA A 226 4.53 -8.63 -4.34
N SER A 227 4.67 -7.34 -4.62
CA SER A 227 5.26 -6.82 -5.85
C SER A 227 6.60 -6.12 -5.63
N THR A 228 7.33 -5.90 -6.72
CA THR A 228 8.59 -5.15 -6.76
C THR A 228 8.36 -3.72 -7.25
N LEU A 229 9.40 -2.89 -7.17
CA LEU A 229 9.41 -1.54 -7.74
C LEU A 229 9.23 -1.54 -9.27
N ALA A 230 9.64 -2.61 -9.94
CA ALA A 230 9.59 -2.78 -11.39
C ALA A 230 8.25 -3.32 -11.89
N ASP A 231 7.21 -3.36 -11.04
CA ASP A 231 5.92 -3.96 -11.36
C ASP A 231 6.05 -5.45 -11.76
N GLU A 232 6.87 -6.21 -11.03
CA GLU A 232 6.89 -7.67 -11.10
C GLU A 232 6.23 -8.24 -9.85
N ARG A 233 5.69 -9.46 -9.93
CA ARG A 233 5.49 -10.27 -8.73
C ARG A 233 6.85 -10.53 -8.08
N ALA A 234 6.98 -10.27 -6.78
CA ALA A 234 8.21 -10.60 -6.07
C ALA A 234 8.46 -12.12 -6.12
N TYR A 235 9.70 -12.53 -6.39
CA TYR A 235 10.06 -13.94 -6.67
C TYR A 235 9.63 -14.94 -5.56
N PHE A 236 9.57 -14.49 -4.30
CA PHE A 236 9.15 -15.30 -3.16
C PHE A 236 7.63 -15.31 -2.95
N SER A 237 6.88 -14.38 -3.53
CA SER A 237 5.46 -14.22 -3.24
C SER A 237 4.68 -15.47 -3.64
N ASN A 238 3.90 -16.00 -2.72
CA ASN A 238 2.85 -16.95 -3.06
C ASN A 238 1.83 -16.33 -4.02
N TYR A 239 1.06 -17.20 -4.66
CA TYR A 239 0.15 -16.87 -5.76
C TYR A 239 -1.07 -17.81 -5.76
N GLY A 240 -1.92 -17.70 -6.78
CA GLY A 240 -3.08 -18.57 -7.00
C GLY A 240 -4.40 -17.92 -6.61
N LYS A 241 -5.47 -18.72 -6.64
CA LYS A 241 -6.86 -18.24 -6.48
C LYS A 241 -7.17 -17.63 -5.12
N CYS A 242 -6.40 -17.95 -4.08
CA CYS A 242 -6.59 -17.37 -2.75
C CYS A 242 -5.87 -16.02 -2.60
N ASN A 243 -5.04 -15.60 -3.58
CA ASN A 243 -4.43 -14.28 -3.59
C ASN A 243 -5.38 -13.29 -4.28
N ASP A 244 -5.93 -12.35 -3.51
CA ASP A 244 -6.91 -11.38 -4.01
C ASP A 244 -6.25 -10.22 -4.76
N ILE A 245 -5.11 -9.73 -4.23
CA ILE A 245 -4.48 -8.48 -4.67
C ILE A 245 -2.98 -8.51 -4.37
N PHE A 246 -2.20 -7.73 -5.11
CA PHE A 246 -0.79 -7.47 -4.85
C PHE A 246 -0.58 -6.07 -4.30
N ALA A 247 0.44 -5.91 -3.47
CA ALA A 247 0.94 -4.63 -3.00
C ALA A 247 2.48 -4.65 -2.90
N PRO A 248 3.13 -3.48 -2.82
CA PRO A 248 4.57 -3.37 -2.64
C PRO A 248 5.09 -4.20 -1.47
N GLY A 249 6.00 -5.15 -1.74
CA GLY A 249 6.51 -6.07 -0.71
C GLY A 249 8.00 -6.40 -0.77
N LEU A 250 8.74 -5.97 -1.81
CA LEU A 250 10.20 -6.14 -1.89
C LEU A 250 10.92 -4.83 -1.57
N ASN A 251 11.86 -4.83 -0.62
CA ASN A 251 12.64 -3.66 -0.19
C ASN A 251 11.73 -2.51 0.27
N ILE A 252 10.88 -2.80 1.27
CA ILE A 252 9.97 -1.82 1.87
C ILE A 252 10.62 -1.21 3.11
N GLN A 253 10.77 0.11 3.10
CA GLN A 253 11.28 0.89 4.22
C GLN A 253 10.14 1.29 5.17
N SER A 254 10.33 1.05 6.48
CA SER A 254 9.39 1.45 7.53
C SER A 254 10.11 1.59 8.88
N THR A 255 9.34 1.87 9.93
CA THR A 255 9.79 1.99 11.32
C THR A 255 10.38 0.68 11.87
N TRP A 256 11.26 0.78 12.85
CA TRP A 256 11.94 -0.36 13.46
C TRP A 256 12.14 -0.18 14.97
N ILE A 257 12.73 -1.20 15.60
CA ILE A 257 13.05 -1.23 17.03
C ILE A 257 14.51 -0.77 17.30
N GLY A 258 14.88 -0.66 18.57
CA GLY A 258 16.21 -0.24 19.01
C GLY A 258 16.33 1.25 19.32
N SER A 259 15.47 2.09 18.75
CA SER A 259 15.25 3.48 19.20
C SER A 259 13.89 4.00 18.73
N LYS A 260 13.48 5.17 19.22
CA LYS A 260 12.26 5.85 18.77
C LYS A 260 12.34 6.44 17.34
N TYR A 261 13.49 6.33 16.66
CA TYR A 261 13.73 6.84 15.31
C TYR A 261 14.20 5.75 14.32
N ALA A 262 14.32 4.51 14.79
CA ALA A 262 14.92 3.44 14.00
C ALA A 262 14.06 3.10 12.79
N ILE A 263 14.70 2.85 11.65
CA ILE A 263 14.04 2.42 10.42
C ILE A 263 14.76 1.21 9.85
N ASN A 264 14.05 0.40 9.07
CA ASN A 264 14.63 -0.75 8.41
C ASN A 264 13.96 -1.01 7.05
N THR A 265 14.70 -1.63 6.15
CA THR A 265 14.21 -2.02 4.82
C THR A 265 14.24 -3.53 4.72
N ILE A 266 13.06 -4.15 4.63
CA ILE A 266 12.90 -5.60 4.56
C ILE A 266 11.87 -5.98 3.50
N SER A 267 11.74 -7.28 3.25
CA SER A 267 10.97 -7.84 2.16
C SER A 267 10.07 -8.98 2.63
N GLY A 268 8.88 -9.07 2.05
CA GLY A 268 7.93 -10.14 2.30
C GLY A 268 6.51 -9.75 1.88
N THR A 269 5.65 -10.74 1.71
CA THR A 269 4.19 -10.52 1.70
C THR A 269 3.71 -9.90 3.02
N SER A 270 4.47 -10.11 4.10
CA SER A 270 4.36 -9.40 5.38
C SER A 270 4.54 -7.88 5.28
N MET A 271 5.23 -7.37 4.26
CA MET A 271 5.36 -5.93 3.99
C MET A 271 4.32 -5.43 2.98
N ALA A 272 3.78 -6.34 2.14
CA ALA A 272 2.68 -6.03 1.24
C ALA A 272 1.33 -5.92 1.98
N SER A 273 1.02 -6.88 2.87
CA SER A 273 -0.19 -6.90 3.69
C SER A 273 -0.49 -5.58 4.43
N PRO A 274 0.46 -4.93 5.12
CA PRO A 274 0.19 -3.70 5.86
C PRO A 274 -0.10 -2.50 4.94
N HIS A 275 0.33 -2.51 3.67
CA HIS A 275 -0.15 -1.50 2.71
C HIS A 275 -1.67 -1.64 2.52
N ILE A 276 -2.18 -2.87 2.42
CA ILE A 276 -3.62 -3.14 2.28
C ILE A 276 -4.39 -2.88 3.57
N ALA A 277 -3.86 -3.28 4.74
CA ALA A 277 -4.49 -2.92 6.02
C ALA A 277 -4.60 -1.40 6.18
N GLY A 278 -3.54 -0.68 5.80
CA GLY A 278 -3.55 0.78 5.69
C GLY A 278 -4.59 1.29 4.69
N LEU A 279 -4.71 0.70 3.50
CA LEU A 279 -5.74 1.09 2.52
C LEU A 279 -7.17 0.81 2.99
N LEU A 280 -7.40 -0.28 3.70
CA LEU A 280 -8.70 -0.56 4.31
C LEU A 280 -9.05 0.53 5.33
N ALA A 281 -8.09 0.92 6.18
CA ALA A 281 -8.28 2.02 7.12
C ALA A 281 -8.44 3.39 6.42
N TYR A 282 -7.69 3.62 5.35
CA TYR A 282 -7.79 4.82 4.51
C TYR A 282 -9.19 4.95 3.94
N LEU A 283 -9.70 3.93 3.24
CA LEU A 283 -11.00 3.98 2.57
C LEU A 283 -12.17 3.99 3.57
N LEU A 284 -12.00 3.36 4.73
CA LEU A 284 -12.98 3.39 5.81
C LEU A 284 -13.08 4.79 6.44
N SER A 285 -11.97 5.53 6.57
CA SER A 285 -12.00 6.90 7.09
C SER A 285 -12.66 7.89 6.14
N LEU A 286 -12.62 7.64 4.84
CA LEU A 286 -13.25 8.50 3.81
C LEU A 286 -14.77 8.30 3.70
N GLN A 287 -15.35 7.33 4.42
CA GLN A 287 -16.80 7.21 4.46
C GLN A 287 -17.45 8.47 5.06
N PRO A 288 -18.57 8.94 4.50
CA PRO A 288 -19.36 10.01 5.10
C PRO A 288 -19.74 9.66 6.54
N SER A 289 -19.73 10.66 7.42
CA SER A 289 -20.22 10.49 8.79
C SER A 289 -21.67 10.01 8.78
N LYS A 290 -22.05 9.10 9.68
CA LYS A 290 -23.41 8.52 9.73
C LYS A 290 -24.53 9.55 9.94
N ASP A 291 -24.19 10.71 10.51
CA ASP A 291 -25.12 11.82 10.73
C ASP A 291 -25.29 12.74 9.49
N SER A 292 -24.57 12.46 8.39
CA SER A 292 -24.69 13.17 7.13
C SER A 292 -25.96 12.76 6.40
N SER A 293 -26.66 13.72 5.79
CA SER A 293 -27.78 13.44 4.86
C SER A 293 -27.37 12.60 3.64
N TYR A 294 -26.06 12.48 3.39
CA TYR A 294 -25.46 11.67 2.32
C TYR A 294 -24.88 10.34 2.82
N ALA A 295 -25.10 9.97 4.09
CA ALA A 295 -24.66 8.68 4.61
C ALA A 295 -25.40 7.54 3.92
N VAL A 296 -24.69 6.77 3.10
CA VAL A 296 -25.15 5.47 2.57
C VAL A 296 -25.04 4.40 3.66
N ALA A 297 -25.78 3.30 3.49
CA ALA A 297 -25.74 2.14 4.38
C ALA A 297 -24.31 1.72 4.76
N ASP A 298 -24.13 1.30 6.01
CA ASP A 298 -22.84 0.92 6.60
C ASP A 298 -21.95 0.11 5.63
N ILE A 299 -20.68 0.51 5.49
CA ILE A 299 -19.71 -0.23 4.68
C ILE A 299 -19.35 -1.54 5.39
N THR A 300 -19.74 -2.67 4.79
CA THR A 300 -19.39 -3.99 5.33
C THR A 300 -18.02 -4.44 4.83
N PRO A 301 -17.35 -5.38 5.52
CA PRO A 301 -16.09 -5.94 5.03
C PRO A 301 -16.15 -6.53 3.63
N LYS A 302 -17.23 -7.25 3.30
CA LYS A 302 -17.46 -7.75 1.94
C LYS A 302 -17.51 -6.63 0.90
N LYS A 303 -18.24 -5.53 1.19
CA LYS A 303 -18.39 -4.40 0.27
C LYS A 303 -17.08 -3.61 0.15
N LEU A 304 -16.36 -3.39 1.25
CA LEU A 304 -15.09 -2.68 1.20
C LEU A 304 -14.01 -3.49 0.45
N LYS A 305 -13.93 -4.81 0.66
CA LYS A 305 -13.06 -5.70 -0.11
C LYS A 305 -13.36 -5.61 -1.61
N ALA A 306 -14.63 -5.69 -1.99
CA ALA A 306 -15.03 -5.54 -3.39
C ALA A 306 -14.66 -4.18 -3.97
N ASN A 307 -14.90 -3.08 -3.23
CA ASN A 307 -14.55 -1.74 -3.67
C ASN A 307 -13.03 -1.57 -3.83
N LEU A 308 -12.23 -2.03 -2.86
CA LEU A 308 -10.77 -2.03 -2.92
C LEU A 308 -10.25 -2.73 -4.18
N ILE A 309 -10.78 -3.91 -4.51
CA ILE A 309 -10.39 -4.66 -5.71
C ILE A 309 -10.88 -3.93 -6.98
N SER A 310 -12.09 -3.38 -6.97
CA SER A 310 -12.69 -2.74 -8.15
C SER A 310 -11.95 -1.48 -8.60
N ILE A 311 -11.28 -0.76 -7.70
CA ILE A 311 -10.55 0.46 -8.02
C ILE A 311 -9.09 0.19 -8.40
N ALA A 312 -8.60 -1.03 -8.19
CA ALA A 312 -7.20 -1.37 -8.36
C ALA A 312 -6.73 -1.27 -9.81
N THR A 313 -5.42 -1.38 -9.99
CA THR A 313 -4.77 -1.40 -11.30
C THR A 313 -4.65 -2.85 -11.76
N VAL A 314 -5.24 -3.19 -12.90
CA VAL A 314 -5.31 -4.56 -13.42
C VAL A 314 -4.29 -4.75 -14.55
N GLY A 315 -3.60 -5.88 -14.55
CA GLY A 315 -2.60 -6.21 -15.57
C GLY A 315 -1.28 -5.46 -15.44
N ALA A 316 -1.05 -4.77 -14.32
CA ALA A 316 0.19 -4.02 -14.11
C ALA A 316 1.42 -4.92 -13.99
N LEU A 317 1.27 -6.09 -13.36
CA LEU A 317 2.43 -6.89 -12.96
C LEU A 317 2.90 -7.87 -14.04
N THR A 318 4.21 -8.02 -14.23
CA THR A 318 4.83 -9.19 -14.87
C THR A 318 4.94 -10.37 -13.90
N ASP A 319 5.20 -11.56 -14.42
CA ASP A 319 5.48 -12.79 -13.66
C ASP A 319 4.37 -13.25 -12.70
N VAL A 320 3.12 -12.83 -12.98
CA VAL A 320 1.93 -13.32 -12.30
C VAL A 320 1.42 -14.57 -13.01
N PRO A 321 1.35 -15.74 -12.36
CA PRO A 321 0.77 -16.94 -12.96
C PRO A 321 -0.68 -16.72 -13.39
N SER A 322 -1.10 -17.31 -14.51
CA SER A 322 -2.45 -17.16 -15.07
C SER A 322 -3.59 -17.60 -14.14
N SER A 323 -3.30 -18.44 -13.14
CA SER A 323 -4.22 -18.85 -12.08
C SER A 323 -4.42 -17.81 -10.98
N THR A 324 -3.78 -16.64 -11.09
CA THR A 324 -3.74 -15.58 -10.09
C THR A 324 -4.27 -14.29 -10.68
N ALA A 325 -5.09 -13.57 -9.91
CA ALA A 325 -5.59 -12.27 -10.33
C ALA A 325 -4.44 -11.24 -10.37
N ASN A 326 -4.17 -10.66 -11.55
CA ASN A 326 -3.17 -9.60 -11.70
C ASN A 326 -3.78 -8.25 -11.34
N ILE A 327 -3.90 -8.00 -10.04
CA ILE A 327 -4.55 -6.83 -9.45
C ILE A 327 -3.56 -6.17 -8.50
N LEU A 328 -3.18 -4.93 -8.75
CA LEU A 328 -2.23 -4.15 -7.96
C LEU A 328 -2.94 -2.99 -7.26
N ALA A 329 -2.71 -2.88 -5.96
CA ALA A 329 -3.37 -1.93 -5.08
C ALA A 329 -3.27 -0.47 -5.54
N TRP A 330 -4.36 0.28 -5.36
CA TRP A 330 -4.42 1.71 -5.61
C TRP A 330 -5.26 2.43 -4.54
N ASN A 331 -4.83 3.62 -4.12
CA ASN A 331 -5.40 4.34 -2.97
C ASN A 331 -6.45 5.40 -3.30
N GLY A 332 -6.74 5.65 -4.58
CA GLY A 332 -7.61 6.76 -5.00
C GLY A 332 -6.87 7.97 -5.60
N GLY A 333 -5.53 7.97 -5.60
CA GLY A 333 -4.71 9.07 -6.14
C GLY A 333 -4.78 10.33 -5.29
N GLY A 334 -5.03 10.17 -3.99
CA GLY A 334 -5.21 11.26 -3.02
C GLY A 334 -6.56 11.95 -3.04
N GLU A 335 -7.51 11.46 -3.84
CA GLU A 335 -8.93 11.82 -3.73
C GLU A 335 -9.45 11.52 -2.31
N ALA A 336 -10.25 12.44 -1.76
CA ALA A 336 -10.84 12.30 -0.43
C ALA A 336 -12.31 11.84 -0.50
N ASN A 337 -12.99 12.03 -1.63
CA ASN A 337 -14.36 11.55 -1.80
C ASN A 337 -14.38 10.05 -2.16
N PHE A 338 -14.83 9.22 -1.21
CA PHE A 338 -14.90 7.77 -1.41
C PHE A 338 -15.75 7.35 -2.63
N SER A 339 -16.91 7.97 -2.85
CA SER A 339 -17.77 7.64 -3.99
C SER A 339 -17.06 7.96 -5.31
N SER A 340 -16.40 9.11 -5.41
CA SER A 340 -15.60 9.47 -6.58
C SER A 340 -14.45 8.50 -6.83
N ILE A 341 -13.81 7.95 -5.78
CA ILE A 341 -12.77 6.92 -5.91
C ILE A 341 -13.36 5.64 -6.53
N VAL A 342 -14.52 5.18 -6.03
CA VAL A 342 -15.17 3.96 -6.50
C VAL A 342 -15.69 4.12 -7.94
N GLU A 343 -16.24 5.28 -8.27
CA GLU A 343 -16.74 5.60 -9.62
C GLU A 343 -15.65 5.60 -10.69
N LYS A 344 -14.38 5.90 -10.34
CA LYS A 344 -13.24 5.79 -11.26
C LYS A 344 -13.00 4.36 -11.74
N GLY A 345 -13.46 3.35 -11.00
CA GLY A 345 -13.35 1.93 -11.37
C GLY A 345 -11.91 1.44 -11.55
N SER A 346 -11.77 0.29 -12.20
CA SER A 346 -10.47 -0.35 -12.42
C SER A 346 -9.71 0.34 -13.54
N TYR A 347 -8.38 0.37 -13.46
CA TYR A 347 -7.53 0.80 -14.56
C TYR A 347 -6.83 -0.39 -15.18
N GLN A 348 -7.11 -0.65 -16.45
CA GLN A 348 -6.47 -1.71 -17.22
C GLN A 348 -5.17 -1.17 -17.82
N VAL A 349 -4.05 -1.80 -17.50
CA VAL A 349 -2.77 -1.47 -18.14
C VAL A 349 -2.76 -2.06 -19.55
N THR A 350 -2.69 -1.20 -20.56
CA THR A 350 -2.42 -1.61 -21.94
C THR A 350 -0.92 -1.73 -22.11
N ARG A 351 -0.41 -2.96 -22.26
CA ARG A 351 0.96 -3.19 -22.72
C ARG A 351 0.92 -3.29 -24.24
N ASP A 352 1.65 -2.42 -24.93
CA ASP A 352 1.87 -2.62 -26.35
C ASP A 352 2.67 -3.92 -26.52
N GLU A 353 2.15 -4.87 -27.31
CA GLU A 353 2.73 -6.20 -27.56
C GLU A 353 4.18 -6.17 -28.12
N ALA A 354 4.75 -4.98 -28.35
CA ALA A 354 6.11 -4.79 -28.82
C ALA A 354 7.19 -5.02 -27.75
N GLU A 355 6.87 -4.92 -26.46
CA GLU A 355 7.84 -5.14 -25.37
C GLU A 355 7.91 -6.60 -24.89
N GLU A 356 6.94 -7.44 -25.28
CA GLU A 356 6.87 -8.87 -24.93
C GLU A 356 7.48 -9.80 -26.01
N LYS A 357 8.35 -9.27 -26.89
CA LYS A 357 9.27 -10.14 -27.65
C LYS A 357 10.42 -10.56 -26.76
N THR A 358 10.19 -11.64 -26.00
CA THR A 358 11.26 -12.59 -25.68
C THR A 358 12.05 -12.85 -26.95
N ILE A 359 13.33 -12.51 -26.95
CA ILE A 359 14.27 -12.91 -27.99
C ILE A 359 14.43 -14.43 -27.89
N SER A 360 13.49 -15.19 -28.47
CA SER A 360 13.70 -16.59 -28.80
C SER A 360 14.50 -16.62 -30.09
N ILE A 361 15.83 -16.66 -29.97
CA ILE A 361 16.71 -16.90 -31.12
C ILE A 361 16.52 -18.36 -31.52
N ASP A 362 15.74 -18.58 -32.57
CA ASP A 362 15.79 -19.82 -33.34
C ASP A 362 17.08 -19.79 -34.18
N PHE A 363 18.10 -20.49 -33.72
CA PHE A 363 19.43 -20.57 -34.35
C PHE A 363 19.43 -21.32 -35.70
N GLY A 364 18.27 -21.77 -36.21
CA GLY A 364 18.20 -22.59 -37.43
C GLY A 364 18.07 -21.84 -38.76
N LYS A 365 17.91 -20.50 -38.80
CA LYS A 365 17.53 -19.80 -40.05
C LYS A 365 18.26 -18.49 -40.38
N ILE A 366 19.31 -18.13 -39.65
CA ILE A 366 20.05 -16.87 -39.90
C ILE A 366 21.53 -17.17 -40.16
N GLU A 367 21.86 -17.87 -41.25
CA GLU A 367 23.26 -18.00 -41.71
C GLU A 367 23.57 -17.20 -42.98
N ASP A 368 22.59 -16.80 -43.79
CA ASP A 368 22.89 -16.18 -45.09
C ASP A 368 22.78 -14.64 -45.16
N GLU A 369 22.21 -13.97 -44.14
CA GLU A 369 21.96 -12.51 -44.19
C GLU A 369 22.83 -11.64 -43.24
N VAL A 370 23.64 -12.25 -42.37
CA VAL A 370 24.40 -11.51 -41.33
C VAL A 370 25.78 -11.03 -41.82
N THR A 371 26.34 -11.63 -42.86
CA THR A 371 27.73 -11.41 -43.27
C THR A 371 27.99 -10.02 -43.88
N VAL A 372 26.96 -9.30 -44.33
CA VAL A 372 27.13 -7.99 -45.00
C VAL A 372 26.97 -6.79 -44.05
N ARG A 373 26.33 -6.97 -42.87
CA ARG A 373 26.05 -5.85 -41.94
C ARG A 373 27.09 -5.71 -40.81
N THR A 374 27.82 -6.76 -40.48
CA THR A 374 28.85 -6.77 -39.43
C THR A 374 30.06 -5.89 -39.78
N ASP A 375 30.48 -5.86 -41.05
CA ASP A 375 31.67 -5.09 -41.47
C ASP A 375 31.46 -3.57 -41.39
N LYS A 376 30.26 -3.09 -41.72
CA LYS A 376 29.92 -1.66 -41.59
C LYS A 376 29.82 -1.20 -40.15
N LEU A 377 29.33 -2.07 -39.26
CA LEU A 377 29.20 -1.76 -37.84
C LEU A 377 30.57 -1.80 -37.14
N ALA A 378 31.42 -2.78 -37.46
CA ALA A 378 32.79 -2.86 -36.95
C ALA A 378 33.63 -1.64 -37.34
N LYS A 379 33.47 -1.15 -38.58
CA LYS A 379 34.17 0.05 -39.06
C LYS A 379 33.74 1.32 -38.32
N LYS A 380 32.43 1.48 -38.05
CA LYS A 380 31.90 2.60 -37.27
C LYS A 380 32.29 2.55 -35.79
N ILE A 381 32.37 1.35 -35.21
CA ILE A 381 32.83 1.19 -33.82
C ILE A 381 34.30 1.56 -33.71
N ASN A 382 35.17 1.09 -34.61
CA ASN A 382 36.59 1.46 -34.60
C ASN A 382 36.84 2.97 -34.83
N GLU A 383 36.07 3.63 -35.70
CA GLU A 383 36.17 5.08 -35.89
C GLU A 383 35.74 5.88 -34.65
N MET A 384 34.80 5.35 -33.87
CA MET A 384 34.28 5.98 -32.66
C MET A 384 35.22 5.76 -31.47
N THR A 385 35.81 4.56 -31.34
CA THR A 385 36.84 4.27 -30.33
C THR A 385 38.09 5.11 -30.55
N GLY A 386 38.54 5.28 -31.80
CA GLY A 386 39.70 6.12 -32.13
C GLY A 386 39.48 7.60 -31.80
N LYS A 387 38.26 8.12 -31.92
CA LYS A 387 37.92 9.49 -31.52
C LYS A 387 37.96 9.67 -30.01
N ILE A 388 37.39 8.72 -29.26
CA ILE A 388 37.39 8.74 -27.79
C ILE A 388 38.83 8.66 -27.26
N GLU A 389 39.67 7.80 -27.82
CA GLU A 389 41.08 7.71 -27.42
C GLU A 389 41.85 9.01 -27.72
N SER A 390 41.55 9.69 -28.83
CA SER A 390 42.18 10.97 -29.16
C SER A 390 41.75 12.12 -28.25
N GLU A 391 40.47 12.19 -27.87
CA GLU A 391 39.95 13.22 -26.96
C GLU A 391 40.46 13.00 -25.52
N VAL A 392 40.50 11.76 -25.05
CA VAL A 392 41.05 11.42 -23.73
C VAL A 392 42.57 11.66 -23.67
N ALA A 393 43.30 11.41 -24.76
CA ALA A 393 44.74 11.68 -24.82
C ALA A 393 45.07 13.18 -24.85
N GLU A 394 44.26 14.00 -25.53
CA GLU A 394 44.37 15.47 -25.52
C GLU A 394 44.08 16.05 -24.13
N GLU A 395 43.00 15.59 -23.46
CA GLU A 395 42.65 16.04 -22.10
C GLU A 395 43.72 15.63 -21.06
N LEU A 396 44.26 14.41 -21.16
CA LEU A 396 45.37 13.96 -20.29
C LEU A 396 46.64 14.76 -20.52
N LYS A 397 46.97 15.13 -21.76
CA LYS A 397 48.13 15.97 -22.07
C LYS A 397 47.99 17.38 -21.51
N ALA A 398 46.81 17.98 -21.62
CA ALA A 398 46.51 19.29 -21.04
C ALA A 398 46.59 19.26 -19.50
N PHE A 399 46.11 18.18 -18.88
CA PHE A 399 46.21 17.97 -17.43
C PHE A 399 47.66 17.85 -16.95
N PHE A 400 48.52 17.10 -17.66
CA PHE A 400 49.93 16.95 -17.28
C PHE A 400 50.81 18.16 -17.62
N GLN A 401 50.43 19.00 -18.59
CA GLN A 401 51.09 20.29 -18.81
C GLN A 401 50.76 21.30 -17.70
N GLY A 402 49.51 21.34 -17.21
CA GLY A 402 49.13 22.20 -16.09
C GLY A 402 49.85 21.86 -14.77
N LEU A 403 50.24 20.59 -14.57
CA LEU A 403 51.01 20.14 -13.41
C LEU A 403 52.52 20.46 -13.46
N ARG A 404 53.02 20.99 -14.58
CA ARG A 404 54.46 21.26 -14.77
C ARG A 404 54.81 22.75 -14.74
N ASP A 405 53.80 23.61 -14.73
CA ASP A 405 53.93 25.08 -14.68
C ASP A 405 53.53 25.69 -13.32
N GLU A 406 53.32 24.86 -12.28
CA GLU A 406 53.37 25.19 -10.84
C GLU A 406 54.68 24.68 -10.23
#